data_AF-A0A1G0ICP1-F1
#
_entry.id   AF-A0A1G0ICP1-F1
#
_cell.length_a   1.000
_cell.length_b   1.000
_cell.length_c   1.000
_cell.angle_alpha   90.00
_cell.angle_beta   90.00
_cell.angle_gamma   90.00
#
_symmetry.space_group_name_H-M   'P 1'
#
loop_
_entity.id
_entity.type
_entity.pdbx_description
1 polymer ?
#
loop_
_entity_poly.entity_id
_entity_poly.type
_entity_poly.pdbx_seq_one_letter_code
_entity_poly.pdbx_strand_id
1 'polypeptide(L)'
;MCAKKVIKTGQIAHPFLKHLIDHSLNLSQQNLTDQDMPEITRFLLDHPNIRSLDLSLNHIGDQGLADFTERNLVIVQVNFEGNNISDKGLAMFAYINHIITEVNFARNRISKKGIAAFTAKNAVCYASYFSPYQCH
;
A
#
# COMPACT_ATOMS: atom_id res chain seq x y z
N MET A 1 -3.16 31.91 -23.09
CA MET A 1 -2.20 30.85 -23.44
C MET A 1 -1.72 30.22 -22.15
N CYS A 2 -2.14 28.99 -21.84
CA CYS A 2 -1.70 28.30 -20.63
C CYS A 2 -0.21 27.98 -20.76
N ALA A 3 0.61 28.60 -19.92
CA ALA A 3 2.01 28.22 -19.79
C ALA A 3 2.05 26.79 -19.24
N LYS A 4 2.38 25.83 -20.11
CA LYS A 4 2.82 24.49 -19.69
C LYS A 4 3.98 24.71 -18.73
N LYS A 5 3.76 24.46 -17.44
CA LYS A 5 4.80 24.40 -16.44
C LYS A 5 5.64 23.17 -16.77
N VAL A 6 6.65 23.36 -17.62
CA VAL A 6 7.71 22.38 -17.82
C VAL A 6 8.40 22.28 -16.46
N ILE A 7 8.07 21.24 -15.70
CA ILE A 7 8.80 20.91 -14.49
C ILE A 7 10.14 20.42 -14.98
N LYS A 8 11.14 21.32 -14.94
CA LYS A 8 12.54 20.95 -15.13
C LYS A 8 12.83 19.85 -14.10
N THR A 9 13.17 18.69 -14.59
CA THR A 9 13.86 17.60 -13.89
C THR A 9 15.22 18.12 -13.40
N GLY A 10 15.19 18.90 -12.32
CA GLY A 10 16.35 19.32 -11.54
C GLY A 10 16.35 18.48 -10.27
N GLN A 11 17.24 17.51 -10.24
CA GLN A 11 17.42 16.53 -9.17
C GLN A 11 17.67 17.21 -7.80
N ILE A 12 16.64 17.24 -6.95
CA ILE A 12 16.81 16.67 -5.62
C ILE A 12 16.18 15.29 -5.77
N ALA A 13 16.99 14.23 -5.75
CA ALA A 13 16.42 12.88 -5.83
C ALA A 13 15.38 12.74 -4.70
N HIS A 14 14.13 12.44 -5.05
CA HIS A 14 13.09 12.19 -4.04
C HIS A 14 13.63 11.13 -3.05
N PRO A 15 13.43 11.26 -1.73
CA PRO A 15 14.00 10.32 -0.75
C PRO A 15 13.70 8.85 -1.06
N PHE A 16 12.60 8.58 -1.75
CA PHE A 16 12.17 7.25 -2.19
C PHE A 16 12.93 6.68 -3.39
N LEU A 17 13.66 7.48 -4.18
CA LEU A 17 14.39 6.96 -5.35
C LEU A 17 15.49 5.98 -4.98
N LYS A 18 16.10 6.13 -3.79
CA LYS A 18 17.12 5.19 -3.29
C LYS A 18 16.53 3.81 -2.94
N HIS A 19 15.20 3.72 -2.85
CA HIS A 19 14.45 2.51 -2.51
C HIS A 19 13.83 1.83 -3.75
N LEU A 20 14.05 2.37 -4.94
CA LEU A 20 13.52 1.84 -6.19
C LEU A 20 14.43 0.74 -6.72
N ILE A 21 13.88 -0.45 -6.93
CA ILE A 21 14.55 -1.60 -7.55
C ILE A 21 13.57 -2.19 -8.56
N ASP A 22 13.92 -2.16 -9.84
CA ASP A 22 13.16 -2.78 -10.95
C ASP A 22 11.62 -2.62 -10.83
N HIS A 23 11.13 -1.40 -11.05
CA HIS A 23 9.69 -1.08 -11.01
C HIS A 23 8.97 -1.39 -9.69
N SER A 24 9.74 -1.63 -8.61
CA SER A 24 9.23 -1.92 -7.27
C SER A 24 9.84 -0.94 -6.27
N LEU A 25 9.00 -0.40 -5.38
CA LEU A 25 9.42 0.53 -4.35
C LEU A 25 9.48 -0.18 -2.99
N ASN A 26 10.66 -0.26 -2.38
CA ASN A 26 10.85 -0.90 -1.08
C ASN A 26 11.02 0.12 0.06
N LEU A 27 9.93 0.39 0.77
CA LEU A 27 9.89 1.24 1.95
C LEU A 27 9.71 0.43 3.25
N SER A 28 10.18 -0.81 3.26
CA SER A 28 10.16 -1.62 4.48
C SER A 28 11.07 -1.03 5.56
N GLN A 29 10.66 -1.16 6.83
CA GLN A 29 11.45 -0.74 8.00
C GLN A 29 11.93 0.72 7.95
N GLN A 30 11.08 1.64 7.48
CA GLN A 30 11.40 3.08 7.38
C GLN A 30 10.77 3.91 8.52
N ASN A 31 10.19 3.27 9.54
CA ASN A 31 9.41 3.90 10.61
C ASN A 31 8.24 4.74 10.10
N LEU A 32 7.65 4.36 8.97
CA LEU A 32 6.53 5.07 8.37
C LEU A 32 5.26 4.95 9.21
N THR A 33 4.45 5.99 9.19
CA THR A 33 3.19 6.13 9.90
C THR A 33 2.09 6.51 8.92
N ASP A 34 0.87 6.67 9.44
CA ASP A 34 -0.28 7.16 8.65
C ASP A 34 -0.03 8.53 8.01
N GLN A 35 0.83 9.37 8.61
CA GLN A 35 1.11 10.72 8.12
C GLN A 35 1.96 10.74 6.84
N ASP A 36 2.64 9.65 6.53
CA ASP A 36 3.54 9.56 5.36
C ASP A 36 2.80 9.15 4.08
N MET A 37 1.57 8.63 4.21
CA MET A 37 0.79 8.10 3.08
C MET A 37 0.48 9.13 1.98
N PRO A 38 0.16 10.41 2.27
CA PRO A 38 -0.04 11.42 1.24
C PRO A 38 1.20 11.65 0.37
N GLU A 39 2.39 11.64 0.97
CA GLU A 39 3.65 11.84 0.23
C GLU A 39 3.98 10.60 -0.62
N ILE A 40 3.82 9.40 -0.05
CA ILE A 40 4.06 8.14 -0.77
C ILE A 40 3.12 8.00 -1.96
N THR A 41 1.82 8.22 -1.77
CA THR A 41 0.83 8.12 -2.86
C THR A 41 1.08 9.16 -3.94
N ARG A 42 1.46 10.40 -3.57
CA ARG A 42 1.85 11.42 -4.55
C ARG A 42 3.07 10.98 -5.37
N PHE A 43 4.10 10.44 -4.73
CA PHE A 43 5.26 9.94 -5.44
C PHE A 43 4.90 8.82 -6.43
N LEU A 44 4.01 7.91 -6.02
CA LEU A 44 3.56 6.80 -6.88
C LEU A 44 2.77 7.29 -8.11
N LEU A 45 1.95 8.34 -7.97
CA LEU A 45 1.24 8.95 -9.10
C LEU A 45 2.19 9.58 -10.13
N ASP A 46 3.32 10.13 -9.67
CA ASP A 46 4.37 10.68 -10.54
C ASP A 46 5.24 9.57 -11.18
N HIS A 47 5.17 8.33 -10.69
CA HIS A 47 5.95 7.18 -11.14
C HIS A 47 5.06 5.97 -11.46
N PRO A 48 4.16 6.07 -12.46
CA PRO A 48 3.14 5.05 -12.74
C PRO A 48 3.69 3.70 -13.25
N ASN A 49 5.00 3.62 -13.53
CA ASN A 49 5.68 2.37 -13.85
C ASN A 49 5.94 1.52 -12.59
N ILE A 50 5.81 2.07 -11.39
CA ILE A 50 5.91 1.31 -10.15
C ILE A 50 4.61 0.55 -9.94
N ARG A 51 4.70 -0.79 -9.89
CA ARG A 51 3.52 -1.67 -9.77
C ARG A 51 3.48 -2.43 -8.45
N SER A 52 4.63 -2.56 -7.80
CA SER A 52 4.80 -3.26 -6.53
C SER A 52 5.36 -2.33 -5.46
N LEU A 53 4.80 -2.40 -4.26
CA LEU A 53 5.16 -1.58 -3.12
C LEU A 53 5.34 -2.43 -1.86
N ASP A 54 6.50 -2.32 -1.22
CA ASP A 54 6.74 -2.92 0.09
C ASP A 54 6.69 -1.85 1.18
N LEU A 55 5.68 -1.93 2.06
CA LEU A 55 5.49 -1.11 3.25
C LEU A 55 5.60 -1.94 4.54
N SER A 56 6.20 -3.14 4.47
CA SER A 56 6.28 -4.03 5.61
C SER A 56 7.12 -3.47 6.75
N LEU A 57 6.80 -3.92 7.98
CA LEU A 57 7.55 -3.62 9.19
C LEU A 57 7.65 -2.10 9.46
N ASN A 58 6.52 -1.40 9.32
CA ASN A 58 6.35 0.02 9.66
C ASN A 58 5.30 0.18 10.79
N HIS A 59 4.79 1.39 10.99
CA HIS A 59 3.79 1.75 12.01
C HIS A 59 2.48 2.24 11.40
N ILE A 60 2.12 1.73 10.22
CA ILE A 60 0.91 2.11 9.49
C ILE A 60 -0.32 1.49 10.16
N GLY A 61 -1.32 2.30 10.46
CA GLY A 61 -2.59 1.90 11.04
C GLY A 61 -3.72 1.90 10.02
N ASP A 62 -4.95 1.78 10.53
CA ASP A 62 -6.17 1.74 9.72
C ASP A 62 -6.35 3.02 8.88
N GLN A 63 -5.94 4.18 9.41
CA GLN A 63 -6.10 5.47 8.73
C GLN A 63 -5.15 5.58 7.54
N GLY A 64 -3.89 5.17 7.69
CA GLY A 64 -2.93 5.18 6.60
C GLY A 64 -3.30 4.17 5.51
N LEU A 65 -3.78 2.98 5.89
CA LEU A 65 -4.30 2.01 4.93
C LEU A 65 -5.48 2.58 4.12
N ALA A 66 -6.43 3.24 4.78
CA ALA A 66 -7.56 3.87 4.10
C ALA A 66 -7.10 4.97 3.13
N ASP A 67 -6.26 5.90 3.59
CA ASP A 67 -5.74 7.00 2.77
C ASP A 67 -4.93 6.49 1.57
N PHE A 68 -4.08 5.47 1.78
CA PHE A 68 -3.37 4.79 0.69
C PHE A 68 -4.35 4.19 -0.32
N THR A 69 -5.37 3.47 0.14
CA THR A 69 -6.31 2.76 -0.74
C THR A 69 -7.20 3.72 -1.53
N GLU A 70 -7.60 4.85 -0.95
CA GLU A 70 -8.39 5.89 -1.63
C GLU A 70 -7.60 6.63 -2.70
N ARG A 71 -6.30 6.86 -2.49
CA ARG A 71 -5.43 7.63 -3.39
C ARG A 71 -4.66 6.79 -4.39
N ASN A 72 -4.46 5.50 -4.10
CA ASN A 72 -3.70 4.61 -4.97
C ASN A 72 -4.43 4.42 -6.30
N LEU A 73 -3.76 4.77 -7.39
CA LEU A 73 -4.23 4.56 -8.77
C LEU A 73 -3.31 3.65 -9.60
N VAL A 74 -2.22 3.14 -9.02
CA VAL A 74 -1.13 2.53 -9.80
C VAL A 74 -0.59 1.21 -9.24
N ILE A 75 -0.59 1.03 -7.92
CA ILE A 75 -0.07 -0.16 -7.25
C ILE A 75 -1.09 -1.28 -7.35
N VAL A 76 -0.61 -2.43 -7.84
CA VAL A 76 -1.40 -3.66 -7.98
C VAL A 76 -0.98 -4.74 -6.97
N GLN A 77 0.26 -4.68 -6.49
CA GLN A 77 0.82 -5.58 -5.48
C GLN A 77 1.38 -4.77 -4.30
N VAL A 78 0.94 -5.07 -3.07
CA VAL A 78 1.41 -4.33 -1.89
C VAL A 78 1.64 -5.22 -0.67
N ASN A 79 2.76 -5.00 0.01
CA ASN A 79 3.08 -5.68 1.26
C ASN A 79 2.88 -4.75 2.47
N PHE A 80 1.91 -5.05 3.31
CA PHE A 80 1.63 -4.38 4.59
C PHE A 80 2.00 -5.23 5.81
N GLU A 81 2.80 -6.29 5.63
CA GLU A 81 3.16 -7.19 6.73
C GLU A 81 3.75 -6.44 7.92
N GLY A 82 3.36 -6.81 9.15
CA GLY A 82 4.02 -6.28 10.35
C GLY A 82 3.76 -4.81 10.61
N ASN A 83 2.53 -4.36 10.37
CA ASN A 83 2.03 -3.02 10.68
C ASN A 83 0.97 -3.07 11.80
N ASN A 84 0.23 -1.97 11.99
CA ASN A 84 -0.74 -1.80 13.06
C ASN A 84 -2.20 -1.88 12.58
N ILE A 85 -2.45 -2.55 11.44
CA ILE A 85 -3.78 -2.66 10.81
C ILE A 85 -4.67 -3.61 11.62
N SER A 86 -5.93 -3.24 11.82
CA SER A 86 -6.94 -4.00 12.54
C SER A 86 -8.03 -4.59 11.63
N ASP A 87 -8.98 -5.32 12.21
CA ASP A 87 -10.19 -5.79 11.51
C ASP A 87 -10.97 -4.64 10.86
N LYS A 88 -10.96 -3.45 11.47
CA LYS A 88 -11.65 -2.26 10.94
C LYS A 88 -10.94 -1.75 9.68
N GLY A 89 -9.62 -1.60 9.72
CA GLY A 89 -8.84 -1.18 8.56
C GLY A 89 -8.97 -2.15 7.40
N LEU A 90 -8.92 -3.45 7.68
CA LEU A 90 -9.12 -4.48 6.65
C LEU A 90 -10.53 -4.41 6.02
N ALA A 91 -11.57 -4.18 6.82
CA ALA A 91 -12.93 -4.03 6.31
C ALA A 91 -13.09 -2.76 5.44
N MET A 92 -12.43 -1.66 5.81
CA MET A 92 -12.39 -0.44 4.98
C MET A 92 -11.62 -0.67 3.68
N PHE A 93 -10.46 -1.32 3.74
CA PHE A 93 -9.69 -1.70 2.56
C PHE A 93 -10.54 -2.53 1.59
N ALA A 94 -11.25 -3.55 2.07
CA ALA A 94 -12.19 -4.33 1.28
C ALA A 94 -13.27 -3.50 0.58
N TYR A 95 -13.75 -2.44 1.24
CA TYR A 95 -14.81 -1.61 0.70
C TYR A 95 -14.30 -0.61 -0.36
N ILE A 96 -13.07 -0.12 -0.20
CA ILE A 96 -12.49 0.97 -1.03
C ILE A 96 -11.65 0.42 -2.18
N ASN A 97 -10.96 -0.70 -1.97
CA ASN A 97 -10.00 -1.24 -2.92
C ASN A 97 -10.67 -1.67 -4.22
N HIS A 98 -10.12 -1.19 -5.34
CA HIS A 98 -10.56 -1.52 -6.69
C HIS A 98 -9.41 -1.80 -7.67
N ILE A 99 -8.15 -1.77 -7.19
CA ILE A 99 -6.94 -1.91 -8.03
C ILE A 99 -6.00 -2.99 -7.51
N ILE A 100 -5.83 -3.09 -6.19
CA ILE A 100 -4.86 -4.02 -5.60
C ILE A 100 -5.41 -5.43 -5.76
N THR A 101 -4.61 -6.27 -6.41
CA THR A 101 -4.94 -7.67 -6.71
C THR A 101 -4.16 -8.63 -5.82
N GLU A 102 -3.00 -8.21 -5.30
CA GLU A 102 -2.21 -8.98 -4.35
C GLU A 102 -1.83 -8.13 -3.14
N VAL A 103 -2.15 -8.62 -1.93
CA VAL A 103 -1.85 -7.92 -0.69
C VAL A 103 -1.37 -8.83 0.43
N ASN A 104 -0.32 -8.45 1.14
CA ASN A 104 0.10 -9.16 2.34
C ASN A 104 -0.25 -8.35 3.59
N PHE A 105 -1.15 -8.88 4.43
CA PHE A 105 -1.51 -8.32 5.73
C PHE A 105 -1.00 -9.17 6.91
N ALA A 106 -0.05 -10.09 6.69
CA ALA A 106 0.51 -10.92 7.76
C ALA A 106 1.05 -10.07 8.92
N ARG A 107 1.07 -10.64 10.12
CA ARG A 107 1.62 -10.00 11.34
C ARG A 107 1.03 -8.61 11.66
N ASN A 108 -0.22 -8.36 11.27
CA ASN A 108 -1.03 -7.21 11.72
C ASN A 108 -1.96 -7.62 12.89
N ARG A 109 -2.78 -6.68 13.38
CA ARG A 109 -3.77 -6.89 14.48
C ARG A 109 -5.12 -7.37 13.95
N ILE A 110 -5.09 -8.24 12.95
CA ILE A 110 -6.29 -8.77 12.28
C ILE A 110 -6.63 -10.12 12.91
N SER A 111 -7.88 -10.28 13.32
CA SER A 111 -8.40 -11.52 13.88
C SER A 111 -8.77 -12.53 12.79
N LYS A 112 -8.91 -13.80 13.19
CA LYS A 112 -9.45 -14.84 12.30
C LYS A 112 -10.83 -14.46 11.73
N LYS A 113 -11.66 -13.75 12.50
CA LYS A 113 -12.98 -13.29 12.06
C LYS A 113 -12.86 -12.19 11.01
N GLY A 114 -11.92 -11.26 11.18
CA GLY A 114 -11.61 -10.23 10.19
C GLY A 114 -11.22 -10.81 8.84
N ILE A 115 -10.30 -11.79 8.84
CA ILE A 115 -9.91 -12.50 7.60
C ILE A 115 -11.07 -13.25 6.95
N ALA A 116 -11.90 -13.95 7.74
CA ALA A 116 -13.07 -14.64 7.21
C ALA A 116 -14.09 -13.67 6.58
N ALA A 117 -14.30 -12.50 7.19
CA ALA A 117 -15.18 -11.47 6.64
C ALA A 117 -14.60 -10.83 5.36
N PHE A 118 -13.28 -10.63 5.31
CA PHE A 118 -12.58 -10.11 4.14
C PHE A 118 -12.70 -11.05 2.94
N THR A 119 -12.38 -12.34 3.13
CA THR A 119 -12.43 -13.36 2.07
C THR A 119 -13.82 -13.64 1.54
N ALA A 120 -14.85 -13.60 2.39
CA ALA A 120 -16.22 -13.80 1.94
C ALA A 120 -16.72 -12.70 0.97
N LYS A 121 -16.01 -11.58 0.85
CA LYS A 121 -16.44 -10.39 0.10
C LYS A 121 -15.48 -9.91 -0.97
N ASN A 122 -14.26 -10.45 -1.04
CA ASN A 122 -13.19 -9.93 -1.92
C ASN A 122 -12.48 -11.04 -2.67
N ALA A 123 -12.23 -10.81 -3.96
CA ALA A 123 -11.45 -11.69 -4.85
C ALA A 123 -9.96 -11.29 -4.92
N VAL A 124 -9.44 -10.68 -3.85
CA VAL A 124 -8.04 -10.21 -3.78
C VAL A 124 -7.17 -11.36 -3.29
N CYS A 125 -6.07 -11.64 -3.99
CA CYS A 125 -5.07 -12.57 -3.49
C CYS A 125 -4.44 -11.99 -2.23
N TYR A 126 -4.44 -12.73 -1.12
CA TYR A 126 -3.94 -12.21 0.14
C TYR A 126 -3.09 -13.21 0.93
N ALA A 127 -2.09 -12.67 1.63
CA ALA A 127 -1.39 -13.36 2.68
C ALA A 127 -1.79 -12.79 4.04
N SER A 128 -1.93 -13.67 5.03
CA SER A 128 -2.19 -13.30 6.42
C SER A 128 -1.49 -14.26 7.37
N TYR A 129 -1.51 -13.94 8.67
CA TYR A 129 -0.94 -14.85 9.66
C TYR A 129 -1.61 -16.24 9.66
N PHE A 130 -2.88 -16.33 9.24
CA PHE A 130 -3.67 -17.57 9.28
C PHE A 130 -3.74 -18.29 7.94
N SER A 131 -3.19 -17.72 6.88
CA SER A 131 -3.32 -18.25 5.52
C SER A 131 -2.11 -17.81 4.68
N PRO A 132 -1.22 -18.73 4.27
CA PRO A 132 -0.20 -18.43 3.26
C PRO A 132 -0.92 -18.08 1.94
N TYR A 133 -0.37 -17.14 1.15
CA TYR A 133 -0.99 -16.54 -0.05
C TYR A 133 -2.10 -17.38 -0.70
N GLN A 134 -3.35 -16.92 -0.60
CA GLN A 134 -4.52 -17.52 -1.25
C GLN A 134 -5.17 -16.52 -2.21
N CYS A 135 -5.54 -17.00 -3.39
CA CYS A 135 -6.35 -16.29 -4.37
C CYS A 135 -7.75 -16.92 -4.40
N HIS A 136 -8.80 -16.09 -4.40
CA HIS A 136 -10.21 -16.50 -4.45
C HIS A 136 -10.90 -15.85 -5.65
#